data_AF-A0AA94L0P2-F1
#
_entry.id   AF-A0AA94L0P2-F1
#
_cell.length_a   1.000
_cell.length_b   1.000
_cell.length_c   1.000
_cell.angle_alpha   90.00
_cell.angle_beta   90.00
_cell.angle_gamma   90.00
#
_symmetry.space_group_name_H-M   'P 1'
#
loop_
_entity.id
_entity.type
_entity.pdbx_description
1 polymer ?
#
loop_
_entity_poly.entity_id
_entity_poly.type
_entity_poly.pdbx_seq_one_letter_code
_entity_poly.pdbx_strand_id
1 'polypeptide(L)'
;MCAHVFPHTDRVTAIDSIHAQHDQPSDRVPAKHGSRWEEGDFAVIMQACREGCGLEEIAVRLERTVQGLRGQLRRMLPAAERHLSPELVLPRLRQLERDGDYDWLAAMAERTVSPWERRREEKAERHERGIGALDDEDLLGIAQAVVDSTVRQSPELRRALSDELHRRELDGLVRRRALAAAETSVDSLVRDGWSYPGERYPSEWMFGD
;
A
#
# COMPACT_ATOMS: atom_id res chain seq x y z
N MET A 1 43.61 -55.75 38.03
CA MET A 1 43.59 -57.18 37.66
C MET A 1 42.58 -57.88 38.56
N CYS A 2 41.48 -58.35 37.98
CA CYS A 2 40.67 -59.51 38.39
C CYS A 2 39.35 -59.43 37.61
N ALA A 3 39.20 -60.38 36.70
CA ALA A 3 38.12 -60.50 35.75
C ALA A 3 36.86 -61.01 36.43
N HIS A 4 35.70 -60.41 36.12
CA HIS A 4 34.42 -61.04 36.33
C HIS A 4 33.78 -61.35 34.98
N VAL A 5 33.89 -62.63 34.64
CA VAL A 5 33.14 -63.34 33.61
C VAL A 5 31.68 -63.40 34.05
N PHE A 6 30.76 -62.94 33.21
CA PHE A 6 29.33 -63.24 33.33
C PHE A 6 28.90 -64.11 32.13
N PRO A 7 28.15 -65.19 32.37
CA PRO A 7 27.84 -66.21 31.36
C PRO A 7 26.67 -65.81 30.46
N HIS A 8 26.73 -66.30 29.23
CA HIS A 8 25.62 -66.39 28.29
C HIS A 8 24.38 -67.02 28.94
N THR A 9 23.24 -66.37 28.75
CA THR A 9 21.95 -67.06 28.81
C THR A 9 21.15 -66.65 27.59
N ASP A 10 21.12 -67.56 26.63
CA ASP A 10 20.13 -67.59 25.57
C ASP A 10 18.73 -67.60 26.18
N ARG A 11 17.90 -66.66 25.75
CA ARG A 11 16.45 -66.83 25.79
C ARG A 11 15.85 -66.24 24.52
N VAL A 12 15.76 -67.14 23.53
CA VAL A 12 14.81 -67.08 22.44
C VAL A 12 13.41 -67.03 23.05
N THR A 13 12.75 -65.89 22.90
CA THR A 13 11.30 -65.79 23.06
C THR A 13 10.79 -65.08 21.82
N ALA A 14 9.93 -65.79 21.10
CA ALA A 14 9.26 -65.35 19.90
C ALA A 14 8.61 -63.98 20.10
N ILE A 15 9.03 -63.00 19.31
CA ILE A 15 8.26 -61.77 19.12
C ILE A 15 7.24 -62.10 18.04
N ASP A 16 6.16 -62.75 18.46
CA ASP A 16 4.94 -62.83 17.66
C ASP A 16 4.38 -61.42 17.54
N SER A 17 4.60 -60.84 16.36
CA SER A 17 3.65 -60.04 15.60
C SER A 17 2.39 -59.60 16.34
N ILE A 18 2.47 -58.49 17.06
CA ILE A 18 1.33 -57.61 17.28
C ILE A 18 1.53 -56.41 16.37
N HIS A 19 1.19 -56.61 15.09
CA HIS A 19 0.75 -55.51 14.24
C HIS A 19 -0.57 -55.01 14.84
N ALA A 20 -0.47 -54.12 15.83
CA ALA A 20 -1.57 -53.24 16.16
C ALA A 20 -1.74 -52.33 14.94
N GLN A 21 -2.64 -52.72 14.05
CA GLN A 21 -3.21 -51.83 13.05
C GLN A 21 -3.81 -50.67 13.84
N HIS A 22 -3.07 -49.56 13.92
CA HIS A 22 -3.65 -48.27 14.16
C HIS A 22 -4.63 -48.03 13.02
N ASP A 23 -5.92 -48.22 13.32
CA ASP A 23 -7.05 -47.75 12.57
C ASP A 23 -6.92 -46.23 12.44
N GLN A 24 -6.22 -45.77 11.40
CA GLN A 24 -6.12 -44.35 11.08
C GLN A 24 -7.53 -43.90 10.68
N PRO A 25 -8.15 -42.93 11.38
CA PRO A 25 -9.44 -42.41 10.97
C PRO A 25 -9.29 -41.79 9.58
N SER A 26 -9.92 -42.48 8.64
CA SER A 26 -10.11 -42.21 7.22
C SER A 26 -9.82 -40.79 6.73
N ASP A 27 -9.08 -40.74 5.62
CA ASP A 27 -9.00 -39.74 4.56
C ASP A 27 -10.40 -39.42 3.93
N ARG A 28 -11.42 -39.21 4.75
CA ARG A 28 -12.74 -38.78 4.29
C ARG A 28 -12.64 -37.30 3.96
N VAL A 29 -12.67 -36.99 2.67
CA VAL A 29 -12.91 -35.64 2.17
C VAL A 29 -14.12 -35.06 2.92
N PRO A 30 -14.03 -33.88 3.55
CA PRO A 30 -15.14 -33.32 4.29
C PRO A 30 -16.39 -33.19 3.42
N ALA A 31 -17.56 -33.48 3.99
CA ALA A 31 -18.81 -33.60 3.23
C ALA A 31 -19.15 -32.33 2.42
N LYS A 32 -18.76 -31.15 2.91
CA LYS A 32 -18.96 -29.87 2.23
C LYS A 32 -17.72 -29.36 1.49
N HIS A 33 -16.77 -30.21 1.09
CA HIS A 33 -15.62 -29.74 0.33
C HIS A 33 -16.05 -29.11 -1.01
N GLY A 34 -15.61 -27.87 -1.28
CA GLY A 34 -15.97 -27.12 -2.50
C GLY A 34 -17.35 -26.46 -2.52
N SER A 35 -18.24 -26.74 -1.54
CA SER A 35 -19.55 -26.08 -1.45
C SER A 35 -19.42 -24.58 -1.13
N ARG A 36 -20.41 -23.77 -1.54
CA ARG A 36 -20.48 -22.35 -1.14
C ARG A 36 -20.64 -22.23 0.38
N TRP A 37 -20.12 -21.15 0.96
CA TRP A 37 -20.35 -20.81 2.38
C TRP A 37 -21.68 -20.09 2.52
N GLU A 38 -22.49 -20.51 3.48
CA GLU A 38 -23.82 -19.94 3.74
C GLU A 38 -23.83 -19.14 5.04
N GLU A 39 -24.81 -18.25 5.20
CA GLU A 39 -24.97 -17.42 6.39
C GLU A 39 -24.99 -18.25 7.70
N GLY A 40 -25.65 -19.41 7.66
CA GLY A 40 -25.70 -20.34 8.79
C GLY A 40 -24.32 -20.92 9.17
N ASP A 41 -23.40 -21.11 8.22
CA ASP A 41 -22.04 -21.57 8.53
C ASP A 41 -21.31 -20.50 9.38
N PHE A 42 -21.51 -19.21 9.07
CA PHE A 42 -20.91 -18.10 9.83
C PHE A 42 -21.54 -17.92 11.21
N ALA A 43 -22.86 -18.10 11.34
CA ALA A 43 -23.52 -18.10 12.64
C ALA A 43 -22.97 -19.22 13.56
N VAL A 44 -22.71 -20.41 13.02
CA VAL A 44 -22.08 -21.53 13.75
C VAL A 44 -20.66 -21.18 14.18
N ILE A 45 -19.87 -20.51 13.33
CA ILE A 45 -18.53 -20.01 13.69
C ILE A 45 -18.60 -19.06 14.88
N MET A 46 -19.49 -18.06 14.84
CA MET A 46 -19.61 -17.06 15.90
C MET A 46 -20.07 -17.69 17.21
N GLN A 47 -21.02 -18.62 17.14
CA GLN A 47 -21.45 -19.37 18.32
C GLN A 47 -20.31 -20.20 18.92
N ALA A 48 -19.52 -20.88 18.09
CA ALA A 48 -18.35 -21.63 18.56
C ALA A 48 -17.23 -20.73 19.11
N CYS A 49 -17.12 -19.48 18.62
CA CYS A 49 -16.23 -18.48 19.20
C CYS A 49 -16.63 -18.12 20.64
N ARG A 50 -17.95 -17.96 20.91
CA ARG A 50 -18.49 -17.73 22.26
C ARG A 50 -18.25 -18.92 23.19
N GLU A 51 -18.37 -20.13 22.66
CA GLU A 51 -18.11 -21.37 23.39
C GLU A 51 -16.61 -21.63 23.62
N GLY A 52 -15.72 -20.85 23.01
CA GLY A 52 -14.27 -21.00 23.16
C GLY A 52 -13.67 -22.18 22.38
N CYS A 53 -14.41 -22.76 21.43
CA CYS A 53 -14.00 -23.94 20.67
C CYS A 53 -12.75 -23.71 19.82
N GLY A 54 -11.89 -24.73 19.77
CA GLY A 54 -10.69 -24.74 18.93
C GLY A 54 -11.00 -24.75 17.44
N LEU A 55 -10.01 -24.40 16.61
CA LEU A 55 -10.19 -24.29 15.16
C LEU A 55 -10.58 -25.64 14.52
N GLU A 56 -9.98 -26.73 15.00
CA GLU A 56 -10.22 -28.10 14.56
C GLU A 56 -11.66 -28.54 14.90
N GLU A 57 -12.13 -28.19 16.10
CA GLU A 57 -13.50 -28.51 16.55
C GLU A 57 -14.55 -27.79 15.68
N ILE A 58 -14.30 -26.51 15.37
CA ILE A 58 -15.17 -25.72 14.49
C ILE A 58 -15.19 -26.33 13.09
N ALA A 59 -14.02 -26.73 12.56
CA ALA A 59 -13.93 -27.34 11.24
C ALA A 59 -14.72 -28.66 11.15
N VAL A 60 -14.66 -29.49 12.20
CA VAL A 60 -15.45 -30.73 12.31
C VAL A 60 -16.95 -30.42 12.36
N ARG A 61 -17.39 -29.46 13.19
CA ARG A 61 -18.81 -29.06 13.29
C ARG A 61 -19.40 -28.57 11.97
N LEU A 62 -18.58 -27.90 11.16
CA LEU A 62 -18.99 -27.39 9.84
C LEU A 62 -18.83 -28.41 8.72
N GLU A 63 -18.21 -29.55 8.99
CA GLU A 63 -17.81 -30.55 7.99
C GLU A 63 -16.95 -29.93 6.87
N ARG A 64 -16.01 -29.06 7.25
CA ARG A 64 -15.09 -28.31 6.36
C ARG A 64 -13.63 -28.58 6.73
N THR A 65 -12.71 -28.23 5.81
CA THR A 65 -11.28 -28.26 6.11
C THR A 65 -10.87 -27.07 6.98
N VAL A 66 -9.89 -27.28 7.86
CA VAL A 66 -9.26 -26.23 8.68
C VAL A 66 -8.71 -25.10 7.81
N GLN A 67 -8.12 -25.43 6.66
CA GLN A 67 -7.57 -24.44 5.73
C GLN A 67 -8.67 -23.56 5.10
N GLY A 68 -9.80 -24.16 4.71
CA GLY A 68 -10.95 -23.41 4.21
C GLY A 68 -11.53 -22.48 5.27
N LEU A 69 -11.63 -22.97 6.51
CA LEU A 69 -12.08 -22.19 7.65
C LEU A 69 -11.18 -20.99 7.93
N ARG A 70 -9.85 -21.16 7.98
CA ARG A 70 -8.88 -20.05 8.16
C ARG A 70 -9.07 -18.93 7.13
N GLY A 71 -9.32 -19.29 5.87
CA GLY A 71 -9.58 -18.33 4.82
C GLY A 71 -10.84 -17.50 5.08
N GLN A 72 -11.91 -18.12 5.57
CA GLN A 72 -13.15 -17.41 5.89
C GLN A 72 -13.07 -16.59 7.17
N LEU A 73 -12.45 -17.12 8.23
CA LEU A 73 -12.27 -16.39 9.49
C LEU A 73 -11.57 -15.05 9.26
N ARG A 74 -10.57 -15.01 8.36
CA ARG A 74 -9.91 -13.75 8.00
C ARG A 74 -10.86 -12.75 7.32
N ARG A 75 -11.84 -13.21 6.53
CA ARG A 75 -12.82 -12.33 5.87
C ARG A 75 -13.84 -11.78 6.85
N MET A 76 -14.12 -12.50 7.93
CA MET A 76 -15.00 -12.06 9.01
C MET A 76 -14.39 -10.97 9.90
N LEU A 77 -13.08 -10.71 9.80
CA LEU A 77 -12.45 -9.58 10.48
C LEU A 77 -12.74 -8.25 9.75
N PRO A 78 -12.73 -7.12 10.49
CA PRO A 78 -12.80 -5.79 9.89
C PRO A 78 -11.71 -5.60 8.84
N ALA A 79 -11.98 -4.85 7.76
CA ALA A 79 -11.07 -4.76 6.61
C ALA A 79 -9.65 -4.33 6.98
N ALA A 80 -9.52 -3.46 7.99
CA ALA A 80 -8.24 -2.99 8.52
C ALA A 80 -7.41 -4.10 9.19
N GLU A 81 -8.04 -5.14 9.73
CA GLU A 81 -7.40 -6.20 10.52
C GLU A 81 -7.19 -7.50 9.73
N ARG A 82 -7.63 -7.57 8.47
CA ARG A 82 -7.50 -8.79 7.64
C ARG A 82 -6.04 -9.17 7.32
N HIS A 83 -5.08 -8.32 7.66
CA HIS A 83 -3.65 -8.56 7.51
C HIS A 83 -3.05 -9.42 8.65
N LEU A 84 -3.83 -9.73 9.70
CA LEU A 84 -3.36 -10.52 10.84
C LEU A 84 -2.88 -11.92 10.43
N SER A 85 -1.87 -12.41 11.17
CA SER A 85 -1.35 -13.77 11.04
C SER A 85 -2.45 -14.81 11.32
N PRO A 86 -2.50 -15.96 10.62
CA PRO A 86 -3.55 -16.96 10.78
C PRO A 86 -3.84 -17.38 12.23
N GLU A 87 -2.81 -17.41 13.08
CA GLU A 87 -2.86 -17.83 14.48
C GLU A 87 -3.59 -16.81 15.36
N LEU A 88 -3.63 -15.53 14.95
CA LEU A 88 -4.25 -14.43 15.69
C LEU A 88 -5.71 -14.18 15.29
N VAL A 89 -6.15 -14.72 14.15
CA VAL A 89 -7.49 -14.45 13.60
C VAL A 89 -8.59 -14.94 14.55
N LEU A 90 -8.53 -16.19 15.01
CA LEU A 90 -9.56 -16.75 15.89
C LEU A 90 -9.58 -16.08 17.29
N PRO A 91 -8.43 -15.87 17.97
CA PRO A 91 -8.40 -15.06 19.18
C PRO A 91 -8.97 -13.65 19.00
N ARG A 92 -8.67 -13.01 17.86
CA ARG A 92 -9.18 -11.66 17.57
C ARG A 92 -10.70 -11.65 17.36
N LEU A 93 -11.25 -12.60 16.60
CA LEU A 93 -12.70 -12.74 16.44
C LEU A 93 -13.40 -12.94 17.78
N ARG A 94 -12.84 -13.75 18.70
CA ARG A 94 -13.39 -13.91 20.05
C ARG A 94 -13.37 -12.62 20.86
N GLN A 95 -12.33 -11.80 20.70
CA GLN A 95 -12.27 -10.49 21.37
C GLN A 95 -13.35 -9.53 20.84
N LEU A 96 -13.58 -9.53 19.52
CA LEU A 96 -14.62 -8.72 18.90
C LEU A 96 -16.01 -9.19 19.34
N GLU A 97 -16.24 -10.49 19.39
CA GLU A 97 -17.52 -11.10 19.79
C GLU A 97 -17.76 -11.08 21.31
N ARG A 98 -16.82 -10.58 22.12
CA ARG A 98 -16.89 -10.67 23.60
C ARG A 98 -18.18 -10.07 24.16
N ASP A 99 -18.64 -8.98 23.56
CA ASP A 99 -19.81 -8.23 24.02
C ASP A 99 -21.11 -8.69 23.29
N GLY A 100 -20.99 -9.64 22.35
CA GLY A 100 -22.10 -10.31 21.66
C GLY A 100 -22.80 -9.47 20.57
N ASP A 101 -22.26 -8.29 20.26
CA ASP A 101 -22.83 -7.30 19.36
C ASP A 101 -22.02 -7.11 18.06
N TYR A 102 -21.02 -7.95 17.82
CA TYR A 102 -20.16 -7.83 16.65
C TYR A 102 -20.89 -8.21 15.35
N ASP A 103 -21.08 -7.21 14.48
CA ASP A 103 -21.69 -7.40 13.16
C ASP A 103 -20.65 -7.89 12.13
N TRP A 104 -20.45 -9.19 12.12
CA TRP A 104 -19.57 -9.87 11.16
C TRP A 104 -20.07 -9.77 9.71
N LEU A 105 -21.38 -9.55 9.46
CA LEU A 105 -21.91 -9.35 8.11
C LEU A 105 -21.46 -8.01 7.55
N ALA A 106 -21.58 -6.94 8.35
CA ALA A 106 -21.06 -5.62 8.01
C ALA A 106 -19.55 -5.68 7.77
N ALA A 107 -18.81 -6.32 8.68
CA ALA A 107 -17.36 -6.48 8.53
C ALA A 107 -16.98 -7.23 7.24
N MET A 108 -17.73 -8.26 6.84
CA MET A 108 -17.51 -8.97 5.57
C MET A 108 -17.84 -8.12 4.33
N ALA A 109 -18.83 -7.24 4.42
CA ALA A 109 -19.20 -6.33 3.34
C ALA A 109 -18.18 -5.20 3.13
N GLU A 110 -17.35 -4.89 4.13
CA GLU A 110 -16.30 -3.88 4.00
C GLU A 110 -15.31 -4.22 2.87
N ARG A 111 -15.18 -3.28 1.93
CA ARG A 111 -14.21 -3.35 0.86
C ARG A 111 -12.82 -3.02 1.39
N THR A 112 -11.87 -3.93 1.19
CA THR A 112 -10.46 -3.60 1.38
C THR A 112 -10.06 -2.58 0.32
N VAL A 113 -9.83 -1.33 0.71
CA VAL A 113 -9.30 -0.30 -0.17
C VAL A 113 -7.93 -0.75 -0.67
N SER A 114 -7.82 -0.90 -1.98
CA SER A 114 -6.58 -1.36 -2.60
C SER A 114 -5.46 -0.31 -2.45
N PRO A 115 -4.18 -0.72 -2.48
CA PRO A 115 -3.07 0.23 -2.44
C PRO A 115 -3.09 1.24 -3.61
N TRP A 116 -3.66 0.89 -4.76
CA TRP A 116 -3.77 1.81 -5.89
C TRP A 116 -4.83 2.89 -5.64
N GLU A 117 -5.96 2.53 -5.04
CA GLU A 117 -7.02 3.48 -4.68
C GLU A 117 -6.51 4.48 -3.67
N ARG A 118 -5.83 3.99 -2.62
CA ARG A 118 -5.22 4.86 -1.61
C ARG A 118 -4.23 5.85 -2.23
N ARG A 119 -3.33 5.38 -3.10
CA ARG A 119 -2.40 6.29 -3.81
C ARG A 119 -3.10 7.30 -4.70
N ARG A 120 -4.22 6.90 -5.35
CA ARG A 120 -5.01 7.80 -6.18
C ARG A 120 -5.69 8.88 -5.33
N GLU A 121 -6.22 8.50 -4.18
CA GLU A 121 -6.85 9.40 -3.22
C GLU A 121 -5.82 10.38 -2.62
N GLU A 122 -4.66 9.91 -2.17
CA GLU A 122 -3.55 10.78 -1.73
C GLU A 122 -3.05 11.72 -2.85
N LYS A 123 -3.11 11.29 -4.11
CA LYS A 123 -2.75 12.14 -5.25
C LYS A 123 -3.82 13.21 -5.48
N ALA A 124 -5.10 12.87 -5.33
CA ALA A 124 -6.21 13.81 -5.41
C ALA A 124 -6.13 14.83 -4.27
N GLU A 125 -5.93 14.40 -3.02
CA GLU A 125 -5.76 15.32 -1.88
C GLU A 125 -4.55 16.25 -2.04
N ARG A 126 -3.42 15.73 -2.56
CA ARG A 126 -2.25 16.57 -2.88
C ARG A 126 -2.55 17.56 -4.00
N HIS A 127 -3.39 17.20 -4.95
CA HIS A 127 -3.84 18.11 -6.00
C HIS A 127 -4.72 19.20 -5.41
N GLU A 128 -5.65 18.86 -4.50
CA GLU A 128 -6.55 19.78 -3.79
C GLU A 128 -5.85 20.72 -2.79
N ARG A 129 -4.62 20.42 -2.35
CA ARG A 129 -3.87 21.25 -1.38
C ARG A 129 -2.56 21.82 -1.92
N GLY A 130 -2.14 21.43 -3.12
CA GLY A 130 -0.84 21.77 -3.70
C GLY A 130 -0.93 22.77 -4.85
N ILE A 131 0.04 22.72 -5.76
CA ILE A 131 0.05 23.55 -6.99
C ILE A 131 -1.23 23.36 -7.82
N GLY A 132 -1.80 22.14 -7.76
CA GLY A 132 -3.07 21.83 -8.42
C GLY A 132 -4.30 22.56 -7.87
N ALA A 133 -4.21 23.11 -6.66
CA ALA A 133 -5.30 23.83 -6.00
C ALA A 133 -5.32 25.31 -6.35
N LEU A 134 -4.21 25.83 -6.89
CA LEU A 134 -4.10 27.23 -7.27
C LEU A 134 -5.03 27.51 -8.44
N ASP A 135 -5.63 28.70 -8.44
CA ASP A 135 -6.28 29.20 -9.64
C ASP A 135 -5.23 29.55 -10.71
N ASP A 136 -5.71 29.83 -11.93
CA ASP A 136 -4.81 30.04 -13.06
C ASP A 136 -3.95 31.30 -12.90
N GLU A 137 -4.44 32.36 -12.25
CA GLU A 137 -3.67 33.60 -12.08
C GLU A 137 -2.58 33.43 -11.01
N ASP A 138 -2.89 32.79 -9.88
CA ASP A 138 -1.91 32.45 -8.85
C ASP A 138 -0.84 31.49 -9.40
N LEU A 139 -1.26 30.49 -10.18
CA LEU A 139 -0.35 29.55 -10.82
C LEU A 139 0.58 30.25 -11.82
N LEU A 140 0.05 31.15 -12.65
CA LEU A 140 0.82 31.95 -13.60
C LEU A 140 1.77 32.92 -12.86
N GLY A 141 1.33 33.51 -11.75
CA GLY A 141 2.14 34.40 -10.92
C GLY A 141 3.34 33.68 -10.30
N ILE A 142 3.12 32.48 -9.75
CA ILE A 142 4.21 31.65 -9.22
C ILE A 142 5.14 31.19 -10.34
N ALA A 143 4.60 30.77 -11.49
CA ALA A 143 5.40 30.38 -12.64
C ALA A 143 6.32 31.52 -13.11
N GLN A 144 5.78 32.73 -13.22
CA GLN A 144 6.55 33.92 -13.57
C GLN A 144 7.64 34.21 -12.52
N ALA A 145 7.30 34.18 -11.22
CA ALA A 145 8.28 34.36 -10.16
C ALA A 145 9.41 33.32 -10.19
N VAL A 146 9.10 32.06 -10.54
CA VAL A 146 10.09 31.00 -10.72
C VAL A 146 10.99 31.24 -11.92
N VAL A 147 10.46 31.78 -13.02
CA VAL A 147 11.23 32.14 -14.23
C VAL A 147 12.16 33.32 -13.96
N ASP A 148 11.68 34.33 -13.24
CA ASP A 148 12.42 35.56 -12.94
C ASP A 148 13.43 35.36 -11.79
N SER A 149 13.29 34.29 -11.02
CA SER A 149 14.16 34.01 -9.88
C SER A 149 15.58 33.67 -10.32
N THR A 150 16.56 34.36 -9.75
CA THR A 150 17.99 34.00 -9.85
C THR A 150 18.36 32.84 -8.93
N VAL A 151 17.47 32.43 -8.03
CA VAL A 151 17.68 31.34 -7.08
C VAL A 151 17.32 30.01 -7.74
N ARG A 152 18.19 29.01 -7.58
CA ARG A 152 17.97 27.67 -8.12
C ARG A 152 16.81 26.99 -7.40
N GLN A 153 15.69 26.84 -8.12
CA GLN A 153 14.52 26.12 -7.62
C GLN A 153 14.72 24.61 -7.63
N SER A 154 14.00 23.89 -6.76
CA SER A 154 14.07 22.44 -6.71
C SER A 154 13.59 21.82 -8.04
N PRO A 155 14.19 20.70 -8.51
CA PRO A 155 13.74 20.01 -9.71
C PRO A 155 12.29 19.53 -9.61
N GLU A 156 11.84 19.16 -8.41
CA GLU A 156 10.49 18.68 -8.13
C GLU A 156 9.44 19.79 -8.30
N LEU A 157 9.70 20.99 -7.76
CA LEU A 157 8.82 22.15 -7.92
C LEU A 157 8.69 22.52 -9.40
N ARG A 158 9.81 22.58 -10.13
CA ARG A 158 9.81 22.90 -11.56
C ARG A 158 9.02 21.90 -12.39
N ARG A 159 9.16 20.60 -12.09
CA ARG A 159 8.35 19.54 -12.75
C ARG A 159 6.88 19.68 -12.42
N ALA A 160 6.54 19.83 -11.14
CA ALA A 160 5.14 19.97 -10.71
C ALA A 160 4.45 21.20 -11.32
N LEU A 161 5.14 22.35 -11.39
CA LEU A 161 4.64 23.54 -12.08
C LEU A 161 4.49 23.30 -13.58
N SER A 162 5.51 22.72 -14.24
CA SER A 162 5.45 22.46 -15.69
C SER A 162 4.33 21.48 -16.05
N ASP A 163 4.16 20.40 -15.30
CA ASP A 163 3.11 19.40 -15.54
C ASP A 163 1.73 20.03 -15.39
N GLU A 164 1.54 20.90 -14.37
CA GLU A 164 0.27 21.55 -14.12
C GLU A 164 -0.05 22.65 -15.14
N LEU A 165 0.93 23.48 -15.51
CA LEU A 165 0.78 24.49 -16.58
C LEU A 165 0.43 23.82 -17.91
N HIS A 166 1.09 22.71 -18.24
CA HIS A 166 0.81 21.95 -19.44
C HIS A 166 -0.59 21.35 -19.44
N ARG A 167 -0.98 20.73 -18.31
CA ARG A 167 -2.30 20.14 -18.13
C ARG A 167 -3.44 21.15 -18.29
N ARG A 168 -3.20 22.42 -17.96
CA ARG A 168 -4.16 23.53 -18.12
C ARG A 168 -3.95 24.35 -19.40
N GLU A 169 -3.01 23.95 -20.27
CA GLU A 169 -2.66 24.64 -21.51
C GLU A 169 -2.19 26.10 -21.32
N LEU A 170 -1.58 26.39 -20.17
CA LEU A 170 -1.12 27.74 -19.78
C LEU A 170 0.34 28.04 -20.18
N ASP A 171 1.07 27.06 -20.72
CA ASP A 171 2.50 27.19 -21.08
C ASP A 171 2.78 28.40 -21.98
N GLY A 172 1.88 28.66 -22.93
CA GLY A 172 2.00 29.78 -23.87
C GLY A 172 1.85 31.13 -23.19
N LEU A 173 1.01 31.23 -22.14
CA LEU A 173 0.82 32.45 -21.37
C LEU A 173 2.05 32.79 -20.54
N VAL A 174 2.64 31.81 -19.85
CA VAL A 174 3.88 32.00 -19.08
C VAL A 174 5.01 32.48 -20.00
N ARG A 175 5.19 31.82 -21.16
CA ARG A 175 6.22 32.22 -22.13
C ARG A 175 6.04 33.66 -22.61
N ARG A 176 4.80 34.07 -22.92
CA ARG A 176 4.49 35.44 -23.34
C ARG A 176 4.78 36.45 -22.23
N ARG A 177 4.36 36.17 -20.99
CA ARG A 177 4.63 37.04 -19.83
C ARG A 177 6.14 37.18 -19.59
N ALA A 178 6.90 36.10 -19.66
CA ALA A 178 8.36 36.12 -19.51
C ALA A 178 9.06 36.93 -20.61
N LEU A 179 8.63 36.79 -21.88
CA LEU A 179 9.18 37.59 -22.98
C LEU A 179 8.90 39.09 -22.79
N ALA A 180 7.66 39.46 -22.47
CA ALA A 180 7.28 40.85 -22.25
C ALA A 180 8.03 41.48 -21.05
N ALA A 181 8.25 40.71 -19.98
CA ALA A 181 9.03 41.14 -18.82
C ALA A 181 10.51 41.36 -19.18
N ALA A 182 11.10 40.48 -20.01
CA ALA A 182 12.46 40.63 -20.49
C ALA A 182 12.61 41.86 -21.40
N GLU A 183 11.69 42.08 -22.34
CA GLU A 183 11.66 43.27 -23.20
C GLU A 183 11.58 44.57 -22.38
N THR A 184 10.67 44.61 -21.39
CA THR A 184 10.52 45.76 -20.48
C THR A 184 11.80 46.03 -19.69
N SER A 185 12.51 44.98 -19.27
CA SER A 185 13.77 45.09 -18.54
C SER A 185 14.91 45.58 -19.42
N VAL A 186 14.92 45.25 -20.71
CA VAL A 186 15.89 45.78 -21.67
C VAL A 186 15.60 47.26 -21.94
N ASP A 187 14.35 47.62 -22.17
CA ASP A 187 13.93 49.01 -22.42
C ASP A 187 14.27 49.95 -21.25
N SER A 188 14.14 49.47 -20.00
CA SER A 188 14.52 50.26 -18.83
C SER A 188 16.03 50.51 -18.77
N LEU A 189 16.86 49.50 -19.06
CA LEU A 189 18.31 49.65 -19.11
C LEU A 189 18.74 50.67 -20.19
N VAL A 190 18.13 50.62 -21.38
CA VAL A 190 18.40 51.58 -22.45
C VAL A 190 18.01 53.00 -22.04
N ARG A 191 16.84 53.17 -21.40
CA ARG A 191 16.36 54.47 -20.92
C ARG A 191 17.27 55.07 -19.84
N ASP A 192 17.81 54.23 -18.96
CA ASP A 192 18.67 54.65 -17.84
C ASP A 192 20.11 54.98 -18.30
N GLY A 193 20.34 55.10 -19.61
CA GLY A 193 21.61 55.53 -20.20
C GLY A 193 22.66 54.43 -20.28
N TRP A 194 22.24 53.17 -20.17
CA TRP A 194 23.13 52.03 -20.40
C TRP A 194 23.37 51.86 -21.91
N SER A 195 24.34 52.60 -22.47
CA SER A 195 24.83 52.36 -23.83
C SER A 195 25.65 51.07 -23.86
N TYR A 196 25.34 50.19 -24.82
CA TYR A 196 26.14 49.00 -25.10
C TYR A 196 27.61 49.44 -25.32
N PRO A 197 28.62 48.84 -24.65
CA PRO A 197 30.02 49.24 -24.75
C PRO A 197 30.67 49.15 -26.16
N GLY A 198 29.89 48.86 -27.20
CA GLY A 198 30.35 48.67 -28.58
C GLY A 198 30.04 49.82 -29.55
N GLU A 199 29.23 50.82 -29.19
CA GLU A 199 28.90 51.94 -30.11
C GLU A 199 29.88 53.12 -30.06
N ARG A 200 30.87 53.06 -29.17
CA ARG A 200 32.06 53.92 -29.22
C ARG A 200 33.28 53.09 -29.58
N TYR A 201 33.34 52.55 -30.79
CA TYR A 201 34.66 52.35 -31.39
C TYR A 201 35.21 53.75 -31.69
N PRO A 202 36.34 54.14 -31.09
CA PRO A 202 37.05 55.32 -31.55
C PRO A 202 37.40 55.06 -33.02
N SER A 203 36.98 55.95 -33.93
CA SER A 203 37.33 55.89 -35.35
C SER A 203 38.84 55.88 -35.60
N GLU A 204 39.66 56.12 -34.57
CA GLU A 204 41.12 56.05 -34.57
C GLU A 204 41.68 54.62 -34.77
N TRP A 205 40.88 53.55 -34.62
CA TRP A 205 41.37 52.16 -34.77
C TRP A 205 41.09 51.52 -36.14
N MET A 206 40.53 52.25 -37.12
CA MET A 206 40.20 51.69 -38.45
C MET A 206 41.09 52.11 -39.63
N PHE A 207 42.09 52.98 -39.45
CA PHE A 207 43.05 53.29 -40.51
C PHE A 207 44.46 53.48 -39.97
N GLY A 208 45.26 52.42 -40.02
CA GLY A 208 46.72 52.49 -40.01
C GLY A 208 47.22 52.10 -41.40
N ASP A 209 47.84 53.05 -42.10
CA ASP A 209 48.63 52.84 -43.31
C ASP A 209 49.93 52.07 -43.01
#